data_AF-A0A9N8KGX7-F1
#
_entry.id   AF-A0A9N8KGX7-F1
#
_cell.length_a   1.000
_cell.length_b   1.000
_cell.length_c   1.000
_cell.angle_alpha   90.00
_cell.angle_beta   90.00
_cell.angle_gamma   90.00
#
_symmetry.space_group_name_H-M   'P 1'
#
loop_
_entity.id
_entity.type
_entity.pdbx_description
1 polymer ?
#
loop_
_entity_poly.entity_id
_entity_poly.type
_entity_poly.pdbx_seq_one_letter_code
_entity_poly.pdbx_strand_id
1 'polypeptide(L)'
;MIENVGKPERIMDIYRSYEPEHAAQAERQLARLYGLQKDTKVNGAVYQTAISIFSAGYIFMQLPSTLLMTKLRPSIFLKIIAQGRLAADAGSDDVLGEESISIWTGIAWAAKDYRVWLFAGLQMATTASISYSHFFPTLIQQIGIKNRTTVLLLTSPPYLVAFCWALGLAWMADKHQTRSIPASISCIVSMIGTVLLVALPHLYWARYAFTFLVCIGTFGIYSTTYTWLSSTIPRPPIKRAAAIGIANTLANLASLFANYFWLDEYGPTFQVSWGILLAFQAFAMGCILTLRFMLQRKNRKFERLAREINLNHESAVQALEEDAQRALKNNFRYVT
;
A
#
# COMPACT_ATOMS: atom_id res chain seq x y z
N MET A 1 -35.44 -3.91 51.26
CA MET A 1 -35.22 -2.94 50.17
C MET A 1 -34.03 -3.37 49.31
N ILE A 2 -34.15 -4.54 48.70
CA ILE A 2 -33.17 -5.06 47.74
C ILE A 2 -33.98 -5.33 46.49
N GLU A 3 -34.00 -4.38 45.55
CA GLU A 3 -34.39 -4.59 44.14
C GLU A 3 -34.28 -3.27 43.36
N ASN A 4 -33.29 -3.20 42.47
CA ASN A 4 -33.31 -2.54 41.14
C ASN A 4 -31.89 -2.16 40.66
N VAL A 5 -30.99 -3.15 40.59
CA VAL A 5 -29.75 -3.06 39.82
C VAL A 5 -29.89 -4.01 38.63
N GLY A 6 -30.57 -3.55 37.58
CA GLY A 6 -30.91 -4.43 36.46
C GLY A 6 -31.51 -3.68 35.26
N LYS A 7 -30.90 -2.57 34.83
CA LYS A 7 -31.24 -1.94 33.55
C LYS A 7 -30.00 -1.84 32.64
N PRO A 8 -29.99 -2.52 31.48
CA PRO A 8 -28.88 -2.48 30.51
C PRO A 8 -28.67 -1.09 29.88
N GLU A 9 -29.61 -0.17 30.06
CA GLU A 9 -29.56 1.21 29.56
C GLU A 9 -28.49 2.05 30.27
N ARG A 10 -28.26 1.86 31.57
CA ARG A 10 -27.27 2.66 32.33
C ARG A 10 -25.81 2.33 32.01
N ILE A 11 -25.51 1.09 31.59
CA ILE A 11 -24.16 0.71 31.18
C ILE A 11 -23.88 1.25 29.77
N MET A 12 -24.89 1.26 28.88
CA MET A 12 -24.78 1.88 27.56
C MET A 12 -24.67 3.41 27.61
N ASP A 13 -25.25 4.06 28.61
CA ASP A 13 -25.07 5.51 28.80
C ASP A 13 -23.66 5.87 29.29
N ILE A 14 -23.04 5.01 30.12
CA ILE A 14 -21.64 5.16 30.53
C ILE A 14 -20.71 4.91 29.33
N TYR A 15 -20.98 3.91 28.49
CA TYR A 15 -20.22 3.67 27.25
C TYR A 15 -20.37 4.82 26.22
N ARG A 16 -21.58 5.38 26.06
CA ARG A 16 -21.82 6.58 25.21
C ARG A 16 -21.07 7.82 25.67
N SER A 17 -20.77 7.93 26.96
CA SER A 17 -20.06 9.09 27.52
C SER A 17 -18.54 9.05 27.33
N TYR A 18 -17.96 7.87 27.08
CA TYR A 18 -16.51 7.67 26.96
C TYR A 18 -15.99 7.58 25.52
N GLU A 19 -16.86 7.30 24.55
CA GLU A 19 -16.51 7.16 23.12
C GLU A 19 -16.42 8.46 22.27
N PRO A 20 -16.85 9.66 22.70
CA PRO A 20 -16.82 10.82 21.82
C PRO A 20 -15.42 11.41 21.65
N GLU A 21 -14.44 11.16 22.52
CA GLU A 21 -13.13 11.83 22.39
C GLU A 21 -12.20 11.20 21.35
N HIS A 22 -12.22 9.87 21.19
CA HIS A 22 -11.33 9.17 20.26
C HIS A 22 -11.88 9.13 18.83
N ALA A 23 -13.19 8.95 18.66
CA ALA A 23 -13.85 9.05 17.35
C ALA A 23 -13.93 10.52 16.88
N ALA A 24 -14.13 11.47 17.80
CA ALA A 24 -14.04 12.88 17.45
C ALA A 24 -12.61 13.33 17.17
N GLN A 25 -11.53 12.65 17.57
CA GLN A 25 -10.17 13.12 17.23
C GLN A 25 -9.87 13.04 15.73
N ALA A 26 -10.32 11.97 15.05
CA ALA A 26 -10.16 11.81 13.60
C ALA A 26 -11.05 12.79 12.81
N GLU A 27 -12.30 12.99 13.24
CA GLU A 27 -13.18 14.00 12.64
C GLU A 27 -12.88 15.43 13.09
N ARG A 28 -12.27 15.65 14.26
CA ARG A 28 -11.76 16.96 14.71
C ARG A 28 -10.62 17.39 13.80
N GLN A 29 -9.85 16.48 13.18
CA GLN A 29 -8.86 16.88 12.18
C GLN A 29 -9.54 17.46 10.94
N LEU A 30 -10.54 16.77 10.36
CA LEU A 30 -11.32 17.26 9.22
C LEU A 30 -12.20 18.47 9.56
N ALA A 31 -12.87 18.48 10.70
CA ALA A 31 -13.72 19.58 11.17
C ALA A 31 -12.92 20.78 11.69
N ARG A 32 -11.72 20.58 12.29
CA ARG A 32 -10.75 21.67 12.48
C ARG A 32 -10.16 22.09 11.15
N LEU A 33 -10.02 21.23 10.15
CA LEU A 33 -9.57 21.61 8.81
C LEU A 33 -10.55 22.61 8.18
N TYR A 34 -11.82 22.22 8.10
CA TYR A 34 -12.91 23.07 7.62
C TYR A 34 -13.15 24.28 8.54
N GLY A 35 -12.95 24.13 9.85
CA GLY A 35 -13.01 25.22 10.85
C GLY A 35 -11.86 26.21 10.73
N LEU A 36 -10.62 25.75 10.51
CA LEU A 36 -9.44 26.59 10.27
C LEU A 36 -9.64 27.43 9.03
N GLN A 37 -10.23 26.85 7.98
CA GLN A 37 -10.53 27.56 6.74
C GLN A 37 -11.48 28.74 6.98
N LYS A 38 -12.45 28.57 7.89
CA LYS A 38 -13.40 29.60 8.33
C LYS A 38 -12.77 30.63 9.27
N ASP A 39 -11.87 30.20 10.17
CA ASP A 39 -11.19 31.06 11.16
C ASP A 39 -10.03 31.88 10.57
N THR A 40 -9.34 31.37 9.55
CA THR A 40 -8.22 32.07 8.90
C THR A 40 -8.60 32.86 7.65
N LYS A 41 -9.87 32.80 7.19
CA LYS A 41 -10.36 33.44 5.95
C LYS A 41 -9.58 33.04 4.68
N VAL A 42 -8.94 31.88 4.68
CA VAL A 42 -8.07 31.44 3.58
C VAL A 42 -8.89 30.63 2.58
N ASN A 43 -9.10 31.19 1.39
CA ASN A 43 -9.83 30.52 0.30
C ASN A 43 -9.08 29.29 -0.25
N GLY A 44 -9.84 28.31 -0.73
CA GLY A 44 -9.40 26.94 -1.04
C GLY A 44 -8.04 26.79 -1.73
N ALA A 45 -7.70 27.64 -2.70
CA ALA A 45 -6.41 27.59 -3.40
C ALA A 45 -5.21 27.78 -2.46
N VAL A 46 -5.25 28.76 -1.55
CA VAL A 46 -4.14 29.06 -0.63
C VAL A 46 -4.03 27.98 0.45
N TYR A 47 -5.16 27.40 0.85
CA TYR A 47 -5.21 26.29 1.80
C TYR A 47 -4.61 25.00 1.20
N GLN A 48 -4.96 24.67 -0.04
CA GLN A 48 -4.37 23.55 -0.77
C GLN A 48 -2.86 23.73 -0.97
N THR A 49 -2.40 24.97 -1.20
CA THR A 49 -0.97 25.29 -1.25
C THR A 49 -0.28 25.01 0.09
N ALA A 50 -0.91 25.34 1.24
CA ALA A 50 -0.35 25.06 2.56
C ALA A 50 -0.21 23.55 2.85
N ILE A 51 -1.24 22.77 2.53
CA ILE A 51 -1.17 21.29 2.61
C ILE A 51 -0.06 20.76 1.70
N SER A 52 0.07 21.31 0.50
CA SER A 52 1.09 20.88 -0.47
C SER A 52 2.50 21.15 0.03
N ILE A 53 2.74 22.32 0.64
CA ILE A 53 4.03 22.68 1.25
C ILE A 53 4.36 21.73 2.42
N PHE A 54 3.40 21.46 3.31
CA PHE A 54 3.59 20.51 4.42
C PHE A 54 3.89 19.09 3.91
N SER A 55 3.13 18.62 2.93
CA SER A 55 3.28 17.30 2.33
C SER A 55 4.62 17.16 1.60
N ALA A 56 5.10 18.22 0.94
CA ALA A 56 6.41 18.24 0.30
C ALA A 56 7.55 18.03 1.31
N GLY A 57 7.47 18.65 2.49
CA GLY A 57 8.43 18.44 3.58
C GLY A 57 8.43 17.01 4.12
N TYR A 58 7.24 16.43 4.28
CA TYR A 58 7.08 15.02 4.68
C TYR A 58 7.68 14.04 3.65
N ILE A 59 7.37 14.24 2.37
CA ILE A 59 7.91 13.43 1.26
C ILE A 59 9.44 13.50 1.25
N PHE A 60 10.02 14.69 1.41
CA PHE A 60 11.47 14.88 1.44
C PHE A 60 12.13 14.11 2.59
N MET A 61 11.54 14.13 3.79
CA MET A 61 12.08 13.44 4.98
C MET A 61 11.93 11.91 4.94
N GLN A 62 11.06 11.38 4.09
CA GLN A 62 10.80 9.95 4.01
C GLN A 62 11.96 9.15 3.39
N LEU A 63 12.69 9.71 2.42
CA LEU A 63 13.91 9.11 1.87
C LEU A 63 15.03 9.01 2.93
N PRO A 64 15.43 10.09 3.61
CA PRO A 64 16.38 10.03 4.72
C PRO A 64 15.94 9.06 5.82
N SER A 65 14.67 9.06 6.22
CA SER A 65 14.15 8.22 7.30
C SER A 65 14.28 6.72 6.98
N THR A 66 13.89 6.32 5.77
CA THR A 66 13.99 4.91 5.33
C THR A 66 15.44 4.43 5.20
N LEU A 67 16.35 5.31 4.80
CA LEU A 67 17.80 5.01 4.78
C LEU A 67 18.39 4.98 6.19
N LEU A 68 17.98 5.88 7.07
CA LEU A 68 18.43 5.93 8.46
C LEU A 68 18.04 4.65 9.21
N MET A 69 16.87 4.07 8.93
CA MET A 69 16.45 2.77 9.47
C MET A 69 17.42 1.62 9.14
N THR A 70 18.22 1.72 8.07
CA THR A 70 19.24 0.71 7.77
C THR A 70 20.51 0.84 8.60
N LYS A 71 20.79 2.05 9.14
CA LYS A 71 21.97 2.32 9.99
C LYS A 71 21.64 2.29 11.48
N LEU A 72 20.43 2.66 11.88
CA LEU A 72 19.98 2.59 13.28
C LEU A 72 19.65 1.13 13.62
N ARG A 73 20.55 0.49 14.36
CA ARG A 73 20.47 -0.92 14.79
C ARG A 73 19.07 -1.31 15.34
N PRO A 74 18.28 -2.14 14.62
CA PRO A 74 17.07 -2.81 15.15
C PRO A 74 17.42 -4.01 16.06
N SER A 75 18.52 -3.89 16.82
CA SER A 75 19.49 -4.96 17.13
C SER A 75 19.00 -6.11 18.02
N ILE A 76 17.82 -6.07 18.64
CA ILE A 76 17.45 -7.09 19.64
C ILE A 76 16.33 -8.03 19.16
N PHE A 77 15.39 -7.55 18.36
CA PHE A 77 14.18 -8.32 18.02
C PHE A 77 14.37 -9.28 16.83
N LEU A 78 15.09 -8.85 15.80
CA LEU A 78 15.33 -9.66 14.59
C LEU A 78 16.41 -10.71 14.77
N LYS A 79 17.36 -10.53 15.71
CA LYS A 79 18.46 -11.49 15.93
C LYS A 79 17.96 -12.86 16.37
N ILE A 80 16.95 -12.92 17.25
CA ILE A 80 16.44 -14.19 17.82
C ILE A 80 15.68 -15.03 16.78
N ILE A 81 14.91 -14.39 15.89
CA ILE A 81 14.11 -15.09 14.86
C ILE A 81 14.95 -15.35 13.59
N ALA A 82 15.86 -14.45 13.23
CA ALA A 82 16.73 -14.61 12.07
C ALA A 82 17.86 -15.62 12.34
N GLN A 83 18.44 -15.69 13.55
CA GLN A 83 19.43 -16.73 13.87
C GLN A 83 18.83 -18.14 13.84
N GLY A 84 17.55 -18.30 14.22
CA GLY A 84 16.83 -19.57 14.10
C GLY A 84 16.56 -20.04 12.66
N ARG A 85 16.49 -19.13 11.68
CA ARG A 85 16.36 -19.49 10.24
C ARG A 85 17.70 -19.53 9.51
N LEU A 86 18.65 -18.68 9.87
CA LEU A 86 20.00 -18.64 9.28
C LEU A 86 20.83 -19.87 9.65
N ALA A 87 20.65 -20.48 10.83
CA ALA A 87 21.31 -21.74 11.18
C ALA A 87 20.73 -22.97 10.44
N ALA A 88 19.50 -22.85 9.91
CA ALA A 88 18.86 -23.91 9.11
C ALA A 88 19.11 -23.77 7.60
N ASP A 89 19.32 -22.55 7.10
CA ASP A 89 19.61 -22.24 5.68
C ASP A 89 21.12 -22.09 5.35
N ALA A 90 22.01 -22.04 6.35
CA ALA A 90 23.46 -21.90 6.15
C ALA A 90 24.13 -23.20 5.67
N GLY A 91 24.00 -23.44 4.37
CA GLY A 91 25.02 -24.09 3.56
C GLY A 91 25.83 -23.08 2.73
N SER A 92 26.09 -21.86 3.23
CA SER A 92 26.94 -20.88 2.53
C SER A 92 27.58 -19.85 3.48
N ASP A 93 28.90 -19.93 3.58
CA ASP A 93 29.80 -19.03 4.31
C ASP A 93 29.94 -17.65 3.65
N ASP A 94 28.93 -16.79 3.75
CA ASP A 94 29.01 -15.42 3.20
C ASP A 94 28.25 -14.38 4.07
N VAL A 95 28.40 -14.48 5.39
CA VAL A 95 27.66 -13.67 6.38
C VAL A 95 28.40 -12.41 6.84
N LEU A 96 29.64 -12.13 6.42
CA LEU A 96 30.40 -10.98 6.95
C LEU A 96 31.21 -10.21 5.90
N GLY A 97 30.58 -9.87 4.77
CA GLY A 97 31.11 -8.91 3.80
C GLY A 97 30.36 -7.57 3.84
N GLU A 98 30.45 -6.83 4.95
CA GLU A 98 30.08 -5.40 4.96
C GLU A 98 31.13 -4.61 4.15
N GLU A 99 31.07 -4.68 2.82
CA GLU A 99 31.51 -3.51 2.05
C GLU A 99 30.48 -2.41 2.34
N SER A 100 30.90 -1.38 3.07
CA SER A 100 30.10 -0.20 3.34
C SER A 100 29.88 0.59 2.04
N ILE A 101 29.01 0.07 1.17
CA ILE A 101 28.58 0.75 -0.05
C ILE A 101 28.00 2.11 0.40
N SER A 102 28.49 3.19 -0.22
CA SER A 102 28.01 4.54 0.09
C SER A 102 26.50 4.63 -0.12
N ILE A 103 25.80 5.35 0.78
CA ILE A 103 24.35 5.56 0.68
C ILE A 103 23.97 6.10 -0.71
N TRP A 104 24.77 7.02 -1.22
CA TRP A 104 24.56 7.66 -2.51
C TRP A 104 24.68 6.70 -3.70
N THR A 105 25.62 5.74 -3.65
CA THR A 105 25.76 4.74 -4.71
C THR A 105 24.59 3.75 -4.66
N GLY A 106 24.14 3.36 -3.46
CA GLY A 106 22.94 2.55 -3.28
C GLY A 106 21.66 3.22 -3.81
N ILE A 107 21.49 4.53 -3.58
CA ILE A 107 20.39 5.33 -4.14
C ILE A 107 20.50 5.39 -5.67
N ALA A 108 21.68 5.69 -6.22
CA ALA A 108 21.87 5.79 -7.67
C ALA A 108 21.55 4.46 -8.37
N TRP A 109 21.95 3.32 -7.79
CA TRP A 109 21.61 2.01 -8.32
C TRP A 109 20.12 1.68 -8.21
N ALA A 110 19.45 2.11 -7.14
CA ALA A 110 18.00 1.96 -7.03
C ALA A 110 17.26 2.83 -8.06
N ALA A 111 17.70 4.08 -8.25
CA ALA A 111 17.11 5.01 -9.20
C ALA A 111 17.29 4.58 -10.67
N LYS A 112 18.38 3.87 -11.00
CA LYS A 112 18.59 3.32 -12.35
C LYS A 112 17.77 2.06 -12.63
N ASP A 113 17.21 1.43 -11.61
CA ASP A 113 16.48 0.17 -11.75
C ASP A 113 15.02 0.43 -12.16
N TYR A 114 14.67 0.04 -13.39
CA TYR A 114 13.31 0.23 -13.94
C TYR A 114 12.23 -0.43 -13.07
N ARG A 115 12.56 -1.50 -12.32
CA ARG A 115 11.60 -2.20 -11.46
C ARG A 115 11.12 -1.28 -10.34
N VAL A 116 12.00 -0.44 -9.82
CA VAL A 116 11.67 0.55 -8.76
C VAL A 116 10.61 1.51 -9.26
N TRP A 117 10.75 2.02 -10.49
CA TRP A 117 9.78 2.95 -11.08
C TRP A 117 8.42 2.29 -11.37
N LEU A 118 8.41 1.03 -11.82
CA LEU A 118 7.16 0.28 -11.99
C LEU A 118 6.44 0.05 -10.65
N PHE A 119 7.17 -0.30 -9.59
CA PHE A 119 6.60 -0.43 -8.25
C PHE A 119 6.17 0.91 -7.67
N ALA A 120 6.94 1.97 -7.91
CA ALA A 120 6.60 3.32 -7.47
C ALA A 120 5.30 3.82 -8.14
N GLY A 121 5.15 3.60 -9.44
CA GLY A 121 3.92 3.91 -10.17
C GLY A 121 2.73 3.09 -9.69
N LEU A 122 2.91 1.78 -9.47
CA LEU A 122 1.89 0.90 -8.90
C LEU A 122 1.45 1.38 -7.51
N GLN A 123 2.39 1.73 -6.64
CA GLN A 123 2.11 2.15 -5.27
C GLN A 123 1.45 3.53 -5.25
N MET A 124 1.89 4.47 -6.10
CA MET A 124 1.24 5.76 -6.30
C MET A 124 -0.21 5.63 -6.77
N ALA A 125 -0.48 4.77 -7.76
CA ALA A 125 -1.83 4.53 -8.24
C ALA A 125 -2.72 3.87 -7.19
N THR A 126 -2.15 2.98 -6.36
CA THR A 126 -2.86 2.35 -5.24
C THR A 126 -3.16 3.36 -4.14
N THR A 127 -2.20 4.22 -3.76
CA THR A 127 -2.43 5.28 -2.77
C THR A 127 -3.46 6.30 -3.27
N ALA A 128 -3.39 6.71 -4.54
CA ALA A 128 -4.41 7.54 -5.19
C ALA A 128 -5.79 6.87 -5.10
N SER A 129 -5.86 5.57 -5.33
CA SER A 129 -7.09 4.78 -5.22
C SER A 129 -7.63 4.66 -3.81
N ILE A 130 -6.79 4.68 -2.77
CA ILE A 130 -7.21 4.62 -1.36
C ILE A 130 -7.83 5.95 -0.91
N SER A 131 -7.52 7.07 -1.57
CA SER A 131 -7.95 8.42 -1.16
C SER A 131 -9.44 8.59 -0.85
N TYR A 132 -10.33 7.80 -1.46
CA TYR A 132 -11.76 7.79 -1.15
C TYR A 132 -12.05 7.52 0.33
N SER A 133 -11.15 6.82 1.04
CA SER A 133 -11.28 6.52 2.47
C SER A 133 -11.42 7.78 3.33
N HIS A 134 -10.77 8.87 2.91
CA HIS A 134 -10.82 10.16 3.61
C HIS A 134 -12.18 10.84 3.47
N PHE A 135 -12.88 10.57 2.37
CA PHE A 135 -14.19 11.15 2.04
C PHE A 135 -15.33 10.13 2.23
N PHE A 136 -15.04 9.01 2.87
CA PHE A 136 -15.98 7.91 3.05
C PHE A 136 -17.21 8.28 3.87
N PRO A 137 -17.12 9.06 4.97
CA PRO A 137 -18.30 9.57 5.68
C PRO A 137 -19.21 10.41 4.76
N THR A 138 -18.62 11.26 3.92
CA THR A 138 -19.36 12.12 2.97
C THR A 138 -20.09 11.27 1.93
N LEU A 139 -19.45 10.22 1.42
CA LEU A 139 -20.07 9.25 0.51
C LEU A 139 -21.27 8.55 1.13
N ILE A 140 -21.22 8.21 2.43
CA ILE A 140 -22.34 7.60 3.15
C ILE A 140 -23.46 8.61 3.43
N GLN A 141 -23.13 9.86 3.76
CA GLN A 141 -24.14 10.90 3.99
C GLN A 141 -25.01 11.14 2.75
N GLN A 142 -24.46 10.98 1.55
CA GLN A 142 -25.20 11.08 0.29
C GLN A 142 -26.23 9.98 0.06
N ILE A 143 -26.13 8.87 0.78
CA ILE A 143 -27.11 7.76 0.75
C ILE A 143 -28.41 8.16 1.49
N GLY A 144 -28.42 9.31 2.17
CA GLY A 144 -29.59 9.87 2.86
C GLY A 144 -29.56 9.69 4.39
N ILE A 145 -28.46 9.17 4.95
CA ILE A 145 -28.29 8.98 6.39
C ILE A 145 -27.85 10.30 7.03
N LYS A 146 -28.76 10.95 7.77
CA LYS A 146 -28.51 12.24 8.42
C LYS A 146 -27.77 12.12 9.78
N ASN A 147 -27.84 10.95 10.41
CA ASN A 147 -27.27 10.74 11.74
C ASN A 147 -25.75 10.54 11.67
N ARG A 148 -24.97 11.49 12.19
CA ARG A 148 -23.49 11.45 12.19
C ARG A 148 -22.91 10.17 12.80
N THR A 149 -23.45 9.74 13.94
CA THR A 149 -23.01 8.51 14.63
C THR A 149 -23.28 7.27 13.78
N THR A 150 -24.42 7.22 13.09
CA THR A 150 -24.76 6.11 12.19
C THR A 150 -23.88 6.10 10.94
N VAL A 151 -23.56 7.27 10.38
CA VAL A 151 -22.63 7.40 9.25
C VAL A 151 -21.26 6.83 9.60
N LEU A 152 -20.69 7.26 10.73
CA LEU A 152 -19.40 6.78 11.23
C LEU A 152 -19.42 5.27 11.47
N LEU A 153 -20.46 4.77 12.14
CA LEU A 153 -20.60 3.34 12.38
C LEU A 153 -20.64 2.55 11.08
N LEU A 154 -21.28 3.09 10.04
CA LEU A 154 -21.40 2.47 8.74
C LEU A 154 -20.09 2.53 7.92
N THR A 155 -19.12 3.38 8.30
CA THR A 155 -17.79 3.38 7.69
C THR A 155 -16.92 2.21 8.09
N SER A 156 -17.11 1.64 9.29
CA SER A 156 -16.21 0.63 9.86
C SER A 156 -16.31 -0.77 9.20
N PRO A 157 -17.51 -1.31 8.87
CA PRO A 157 -17.65 -2.67 8.33
C PRO A 157 -16.85 -2.94 7.04
N PRO A 158 -16.80 -2.04 6.05
CA PRO A 158 -15.96 -2.23 4.86
C PRO A 158 -14.48 -2.49 5.19
N TYR A 159 -13.93 -1.79 6.18
CA TYR A 159 -12.53 -1.99 6.60
C TYR A 159 -12.32 -3.33 7.32
N LEU A 160 -13.30 -3.81 8.11
CA LEU A 160 -13.23 -5.13 8.73
C LEU A 160 -13.20 -6.24 7.68
N VAL A 161 -14.03 -6.12 6.64
CA VAL A 161 -14.02 -7.07 5.52
C VAL A 161 -12.71 -6.98 4.75
N ALA A 162 -12.17 -5.77 4.55
CA ALA A 162 -10.86 -5.56 3.91
C ALA A 162 -9.71 -6.20 4.71
N PHE A 163 -9.78 -6.17 6.05
CA PHE A 163 -8.82 -6.85 6.90
C PHE A 163 -8.84 -8.38 6.68
N CYS A 164 -10.02 -9.01 6.73
CA CYS A 164 -10.16 -10.44 6.47
C CYS A 164 -9.69 -10.83 5.06
N TRP A 165 -10.02 -10.00 4.07
CA TRP A 165 -9.59 -10.18 2.68
C TRP A 165 -8.07 -10.09 2.54
N ALA A 166 -7.44 -9.09 3.18
CA ALA A 166 -5.99 -8.93 3.16
C ALA A 166 -5.27 -10.13 3.79
N LEU A 167 -5.79 -10.69 4.89
CA LEU A 167 -5.26 -11.92 5.48
C LEU A 167 -5.38 -13.12 4.52
N GLY A 168 -6.53 -13.28 3.88
CA GLY A 168 -6.76 -14.35 2.90
C GLY A 168 -5.79 -14.29 1.71
N LEU A 169 -5.56 -13.08 1.19
CA LEU A 169 -4.60 -12.86 0.11
C LEU A 169 -3.15 -13.06 0.55
N ALA A 170 -2.79 -12.62 1.75
CA ALA A 170 -1.47 -12.86 2.30
C ALA A 170 -1.19 -14.37 2.41
N TRP A 171 -2.16 -15.12 2.94
CA TRP A 171 -2.07 -16.58 3.02
C TRP A 171 -1.98 -17.25 1.64
N MET A 172 -2.79 -16.81 0.67
CA MET A 172 -2.73 -17.29 -0.71
C MET A 172 -1.36 -17.00 -1.35
N ALA A 173 -0.84 -15.79 -1.15
CA ALA A 173 0.45 -15.36 -1.67
C ALA A 173 1.61 -16.16 -1.07
N ASP A 174 1.54 -16.48 0.22
CA ASP A 174 2.53 -17.28 0.92
C ASP A 174 2.48 -18.76 0.50
N LYS A 175 1.27 -19.32 0.33
CA LYS A 175 1.10 -20.70 -0.12
C LYS A 175 1.58 -20.93 -1.55
N HIS A 176 1.25 -20.02 -2.46
CA HIS A 176 1.58 -20.18 -3.89
C HIS A 176 2.94 -19.57 -4.28
N GLN A 177 3.61 -18.84 -3.39
CA GLN A 177 4.87 -18.14 -3.67
C GLN A 177 4.78 -17.27 -4.95
N THR A 178 3.59 -16.75 -5.23
CA THR A 178 3.29 -15.83 -6.33
C THR A 178 2.55 -14.64 -5.77
N ARG A 179 3.11 -13.45 -5.94
CA ARG A 179 2.56 -12.19 -5.38
C ARG A 179 1.72 -11.45 -6.41
N SER A 180 1.97 -11.62 -7.71
CA SER A 180 1.16 -10.93 -8.73
C SER A 180 -0.27 -11.44 -8.81
N ILE A 181 -0.52 -12.75 -8.63
CA ILE A 181 -1.88 -13.31 -8.77
C ILE A 181 -2.84 -12.73 -7.72
N PRO A 182 -2.51 -12.76 -6.41
CA PRO A 182 -3.34 -12.12 -5.39
C PRO A 182 -3.51 -10.61 -5.61
N ALA A 183 -2.45 -9.92 -6.06
CA ALA A 183 -2.54 -8.49 -6.39
C ALA A 183 -3.48 -8.22 -7.58
N SER A 184 -3.39 -9.02 -8.66
CA SER A 184 -4.27 -8.91 -9.83
C SER A 184 -5.73 -9.19 -9.46
N ILE A 185 -6.00 -10.23 -8.66
CA ILE A 185 -7.37 -10.55 -8.23
C ILE A 185 -7.97 -9.36 -7.46
N SER A 186 -7.21 -8.80 -6.51
CA SER A 186 -7.63 -7.63 -5.74
C SER A 186 -7.91 -6.41 -6.60
N CYS A 187 -7.07 -6.18 -7.62
CA CYS A 187 -7.23 -5.11 -8.57
C CYS A 187 -8.49 -5.27 -9.43
N ILE A 188 -8.77 -6.47 -9.93
CA ILE A 188 -10.01 -6.76 -10.68
C ILE A 188 -11.24 -6.51 -9.80
N VAL A 189 -11.25 -7.02 -8.57
CA VAL A 189 -12.36 -6.83 -7.62
C VAL A 189 -12.61 -5.34 -7.35
N SER A 190 -11.53 -4.57 -7.15
CA SER A 190 -11.60 -3.12 -6.99
C SER A 190 -12.20 -2.43 -8.21
N MET A 191 -11.73 -2.79 -9.42
CA MET A 191 -12.22 -2.21 -10.67
C MET A 191 -13.70 -2.51 -10.90
N ILE A 192 -14.15 -3.75 -10.61
CA ILE A 192 -15.57 -4.11 -10.70
C ILE A 192 -16.40 -3.24 -9.76
N GLY A 193 -15.98 -3.08 -8.50
CA GLY A 193 -16.65 -2.22 -7.53
C GLY A 193 -16.75 -0.76 -8.01
N THR A 194 -15.65 -0.22 -8.54
CA THR A 194 -15.62 1.15 -9.06
C THR A 194 -16.50 1.33 -10.30
N VAL A 195 -16.48 0.37 -11.24
CA VAL A 195 -17.35 0.39 -12.43
C VAL A 195 -18.82 0.37 -12.03
N LEU A 196 -19.20 -0.46 -11.05
CA LEU A 196 -20.58 -0.50 -10.54
C LEU A 196 -20.99 0.83 -9.89
N LEU A 197 -20.09 1.49 -9.16
CA LEU A 197 -20.34 2.81 -8.57
C LEU A 197 -20.51 3.91 -9.62
N VAL A 198 -19.80 3.83 -10.75
CA VAL A 198 -19.96 4.76 -11.89
C VAL A 198 -21.26 4.48 -12.64
N ALA A 199 -21.56 3.21 -12.92
CA ALA A 199 -22.68 2.80 -13.77
C ALA A 199 -24.05 2.90 -13.09
N LEU A 200 -24.12 2.72 -11.76
CA LEU A 200 -25.38 2.65 -11.01
C LEU A 200 -25.48 3.76 -9.94
N PRO A 201 -25.53 5.05 -10.33
CA PRO A 201 -25.51 6.17 -9.39
C PRO A 201 -26.78 6.30 -8.53
N HIS A 202 -27.91 5.74 -8.97
CA HIS A 202 -29.24 5.94 -8.36
C HIS A 202 -29.61 4.92 -7.28
N LEU A 203 -28.84 3.83 -7.11
CA LEU A 203 -29.15 2.76 -6.16
C LEU A 203 -28.43 2.98 -4.81
N TYR A 204 -29.07 3.69 -3.88
CA TYR A 204 -28.48 4.13 -2.61
C TYR A 204 -27.83 3.00 -1.78
N TRP A 205 -28.57 1.95 -1.44
CA TRP A 205 -28.03 0.82 -0.65
C TRP A 205 -27.05 -0.06 -1.43
N ALA A 206 -27.24 -0.19 -2.75
CA ALA A 206 -26.31 -0.94 -3.59
C ALA A 206 -24.95 -0.24 -3.67
N ARG A 207 -24.93 1.11 -3.74
CA ARG A 207 -23.69 1.89 -3.68
C ARG A 207 -22.92 1.62 -2.39
N TYR A 208 -23.60 1.55 -1.25
CA TYR A 208 -22.95 1.13 -0.01
C TYR A 208 -22.31 -0.26 -0.16
N ALA A 209 -23.04 -1.25 -0.67
CA ALA A 209 -22.48 -2.59 -0.89
C ALA A 209 -21.27 -2.59 -1.85
N PHE A 210 -21.29 -1.80 -2.93
CA PHE A 210 -20.17 -1.71 -3.87
C PHE A 210 -18.91 -1.09 -3.26
N THR A 211 -19.06 -0.23 -2.25
CA THR A 211 -17.88 0.30 -1.52
C THR A 211 -17.11 -0.78 -0.78
N PHE A 212 -17.73 -1.91 -0.41
CA PHE A 212 -17.01 -3.07 0.14
C PHE A 212 -16.05 -3.63 -0.90
N LEU A 213 -16.50 -3.80 -2.15
CA LEU A 213 -15.66 -4.33 -3.24
C LEU A 213 -14.46 -3.44 -3.52
N VAL A 214 -14.65 -2.12 -3.53
CA VAL A 214 -13.55 -1.16 -3.68
C VAL A 214 -12.60 -1.24 -2.47
N CYS A 215 -13.13 -1.33 -1.25
CA CYS A 215 -12.33 -1.40 -0.04
C CYS A 215 -11.46 -2.66 0.02
N ILE A 216 -12.05 -3.85 -0.15
CA ILE A 216 -11.27 -5.09 -0.14
C ILE A 216 -10.21 -5.10 -1.24
N GLY A 217 -10.53 -4.59 -2.43
CA GLY A 217 -9.63 -4.56 -3.56
C GLY A 217 -8.44 -3.61 -3.37
N THR A 218 -8.70 -2.34 -3.03
CA THR A 218 -7.66 -1.32 -2.85
C THR A 218 -6.68 -1.66 -1.72
N PHE A 219 -7.19 -2.08 -0.55
CA PHE A 219 -6.33 -2.44 0.59
C PHE A 219 -5.59 -3.77 0.36
N GLY A 220 -6.17 -4.71 -0.39
CA GLY A 220 -5.51 -5.97 -0.77
C GLY A 220 -4.30 -5.78 -1.71
N ILE A 221 -4.41 -4.85 -2.67
CA ILE A 221 -3.28 -4.47 -3.54
C ILE A 221 -2.18 -3.79 -2.71
N TYR A 222 -2.57 -2.89 -1.80
CA TYR A 222 -1.64 -2.14 -0.96
C TYR A 222 -0.77 -3.08 -0.13
N SER A 223 -1.36 -4.03 0.60
CA SER A 223 -0.60 -4.99 1.43
C SER A 223 0.35 -5.88 0.60
N THR A 224 -0.08 -6.32 -0.57
CA THR A 224 0.69 -7.23 -1.43
C THR A 224 1.84 -6.50 -2.16
N THR A 225 1.67 -5.23 -2.51
CA THR A 225 2.66 -4.48 -3.29
C THR A 225 3.94 -4.21 -2.50
N TYR A 226 3.84 -3.88 -1.21
CA TYR A 226 4.99 -3.64 -0.34
C TYR A 226 5.86 -4.89 -0.18
N THR A 227 5.20 -6.02 0.09
CA THR A 227 5.89 -7.30 0.26
C THR A 227 6.56 -7.71 -1.05
N TRP A 228 5.89 -7.51 -2.18
CA TRP A 228 6.42 -7.82 -3.51
C TRP A 228 7.64 -6.98 -3.90
N LEU A 229 7.60 -5.65 -3.70
CA LEU A 229 8.75 -4.76 -3.92
C LEU A 229 9.96 -5.21 -3.12
N SER A 230 9.75 -5.50 -1.84
CA SER A 230 10.84 -5.90 -0.94
C SER A 230 11.44 -7.26 -1.31
N SER A 231 10.67 -8.17 -1.92
CA SER A 231 11.14 -9.47 -2.39
C SER A 231 11.84 -9.42 -3.75
N THR A 232 11.53 -8.42 -4.58
CA THR A 232 12.08 -8.29 -5.94
C THR A 232 13.49 -7.68 -5.94
N ILE A 233 13.83 -6.88 -4.92
CA ILE A 233 15.14 -6.25 -4.75
C ILE A 233 15.76 -6.74 -3.43
N PRO A 234 16.27 -7.99 -3.37
CA PRO A 234 16.74 -8.57 -2.12
C PRO A 234 18.12 -8.06 -1.68
N ARG A 235 19.02 -7.70 -2.62
CA ARG A 235 20.40 -7.27 -2.34
C ARG A 235 20.88 -6.18 -3.30
N PRO A 236 21.83 -5.32 -2.90
CA PRO A 236 22.30 -5.08 -1.52
C PRO A 236 21.23 -4.41 -0.62
N PRO A 237 21.30 -4.54 0.71
CA PRO A 237 20.26 -4.04 1.63
C PRO A 237 20.05 -2.52 1.53
N ILE A 238 21.12 -1.76 1.25
CA ILE A 238 21.05 -0.31 1.02
C ILE A 238 20.24 0.00 -0.24
N LYS A 239 20.46 -0.75 -1.34
CA LYS A 239 19.66 -0.60 -2.58
C LYS A 239 18.19 -0.95 -2.34
N ARG A 240 17.91 -2.01 -1.57
CA ARG A 240 16.53 -2.40 -1.19
C ARG A 240 15.84 -1.30 -0.40
N ALA A 241 16.49 -0.75 0.61
CA ALA A 241 15.94 0.32 1.42
C ALA A 241 15.73 1.61 0.61
N ALA A 242 16.71 1.98 -0.24
CA ALA A 242 16.58 3.10 -1.15
C ALA A 242 15.40 2.91 -2.12
N ALA A 243 15.22 1.71 -2.69
CA ALA A 243 14.10 1.39 -3.57
C ALA A 243 12.74 1.50 -2.87
N ILE A 244 12.62 0.98 -1.65
CA ILE A 244 11.40 1.11 -0.83
C ILE A 244 11.14 2.58 -0.49
N GLY A 245 12.18 3.34 -0.14
CA GLY A 245 12.09 4.78 0.09
C GLY A 245 11.58 5.53 -1.14
N ILE A 246 12.20 5.32 -2.30
CA ILE A 246 11.80 5.95 -3.57
C ILE A 246 10.34 5.62 -3.89
N ALA A 247 9.96 4.33 -3.82
CA ALA A 247 8.59 3.91 -4.08
C ALA A 247 7.59 4.59 -3.12
N ASN A 248 7.90 4.64 -1.82
CA ASN A 248 7.05 5.30 -0.82
C ASN A 248 6.90 6.79 -1.05
N THR A 249 8.00 7.47 -1.40
CA THR A 249 7.95 8.91 -1.65
C THR A 249 7.07 9.24 -2.84
N LEU A 250 7.21 8.50 -3.94
CA LEU A 250 6.34 8.66 -5.09
C LEU A 250 4.89 8.26 -4.77
N ALA A 251 4.71 7.24 -3.93
CA ALA A 251 3.38 6.84 -3.49
C ALA A 251 2.67 7.96 -2.70
N ASN A 252 3.39 8.65 -1.83
CA ASN A 252 2.85 9.76 -1.04
C ASN A 252 2.63 11.05 -1.86
N LEU A 253 3.28 11.20 -3.02
CA LEU A 253 2.91 12.27 -3.97
C LEU A 253 1.44 12.16 -4.40
N ALA A 254 0.85 10.95 -4.42
CA ALA A 254 -0.56 10.77 -4.74
C ALA A 254 -1.50 11.57 -3.82
N SER A 255 -1.12 11.71 -2.54
CA SER A 255 -1.92 12.44 -1.56
C SER A 255 -2.01 13.94 -1.86
N LEU A 256 -1.07 14.50 -2.63
CA LEU A 256 -1.12 15.91 -3.04
C LEU A 256 -2.31 16.18 -3.96
N PHE A 257 -2.49 15.32 -4.96
CA PHE A 257 -3.55 15.51 -5.94
C PHE A 257 -4.85 14.80 -5.60
N ALA A 258 -4.82 13.84 -4.67
CA ALA A 258 -6.00 13.13 -4.15
C ALA A 258 -7.07 14.08 -3.58
N ASN A 259 -6.67 15.22 -3.00
CA ASN A 259 -7.61 16.21 -2.47
C ASN A 259 -8.48 16.85 -3.57
N TYR A 260 -8.02 16.86 -4.82
CA TYR A 260 -8.78 17.38 -5.95
C TYR A 260 -9.72 16.34 -6.57
N PHE A 261 -9.64 15.07 -6.16
CA PHE A 261 -10.53 14.03 -6.70
C PHE A 261 -11.95 14.16 -6.15
N TRP A 262 -12.10 14.75 -4.97
CA TRP A 262 -13.34 14.79 -4.20
C TRP A 262 -13.83 16.23 -4.01
N LEU A 263 -13.96 16.97 -5.11
CA LEU A 263 -14.52 18.32 -5.10
C LEU A 263 -16.04 18.27 -4.91
N ASP A 264 -16.58 19.23 -4.15
CA ASP A 264 -18.03 19.35 -3.90
C ASP A 264 -18.84 19.52 -5.20
N GLU A 265 -18.21 20.07 -6.25
CA GLU A 265 -18.77 20.21 -7.59
C GLU A 265 -19.13 18.86 -8.25
N TYR A 266 -18.44 17.77 -7.87
CA TYR A 266 -18.70 16.43 -8.41
C TYR A 266 -19.84 15.69 -7.70
N GLY A 267 -20.43 16.28 -6.66
CA GLY A 267 -21.62 15.75 -5.99
C GLY A 267 -22.88 15.81 -6.87
N PRO A 268 -23.95 15.03 -6.57
CA PRO A 268 -24.13 14.10 -5.46
C PRO A 268 -23.78 12.64 -5.78
N THR A 269 -23.33 12.34 -6.99
CA THR A 269 -23.04 10.96 -7.42
C THR A 269 -21.54 10.66 -7.50
N PHE A 270 -20.67 11.69 -7.56
CA PHE A 270 -19.21 11.57 -7.66
C PHE A 270 -18.73 10.67 -8.79
N GLN A 271 -19.48 10.57 -9.90
CA GLN A 271 -19.13 9.71 -11.03
C GLN A 271 -17.77 10.06 -11.63
N VAL A 272 -17.43 11.36 -11.66
CA VAL A 272 -16.12 11.84 -12.13
C VAL A 272 -15.01 11.33 -11.21
N SER A 273 -15.18 11.45 -9.89
CA SER A 273 -14.22 10.96 -8.88
C SER A 273 -13.99 9.46 -9.02
N TRP A 274 -15.07 8.67 -9.11
CA TRP A 274 -14.97 7.23 -9.31
C TRP A 274 -14.33 6.87 -10.67
N GLY A 275 -14.60 7.64 -11.73
CA GLY A 275 -13.96 7.47 -13.03
C GLY A 275 -12.45 7.73 -12.99
N ILE A 276 -12.00 8.76 -12.27
CA ILE A 276 -10.58 9.03 -12.03
C ILE A 276 -9.93 7.86 -11.29
N LEU A 277 -10.58 7.35 -10.24
CA LEU A 277 -10.08 6.18 -9.51
C LEU A 277 -9.98 4.93 -10.40
N LEU A 278 -10.96 4.71 -11.28
CA LEU A 278 -10.92 3.60 -12.23
C LEU A 278 -9.71 3.71 -13.16
N ALA A 279 -9.37 4.92 -13.62
CA ALA A 279 -8.19 5.14 -14.45
C ALA A 279 -6.89 4.81 -13.70
N PHE A 280 -6.77 5.21 -12.43
CA PHE A 280 -5.62 4.83 -11.59
C PHE A 280 -5.57 3.32 -11.32
N GLN A 281 -6.71 2.68 -11.06
CA GLN A 281 -6.78 1.22 -10.89
C GLN A 281 -6.39 0.47 -12.16
N ALA A 282 -6.81 0.94 -13.34
CA ALA A 282 -6.42 0.36 -14.62
C ALA A 282 -4.91 0.54 -14.89
N PHE A 283 -4.35 1.70 -14.56
CA PHE A 283 -2.90 1.92 -14.62
C PHE A 283 -2.14 0.98 -13.66
N ALA A 284 -2.62 0.81 -12.43
CA ALA A 284 -2.07 -0.14 -11.47
C ALA A 284 -2.08 -1.58 -12.03
N MET A 285 -3.19 -2.00 -12.65
CA MET A 285 -3.28 -3.31 -13.32
C MET A 285 -2.23 -3.46 -14.42
N GLY A 286 -2.05 -2.43 -15.26
CA GLY A 286 -1.02 -2.40 -16.29
C GLY A 286 0.38 -2.58 -15.71
N CYS A 287 0.70 -1.90 -14.61
CA CYS A 287 1.97 -2.08 -13.89
C CYS A 287 2.14 -3.51 -13.35
N ILE A 288 1.10 -4.09 -12.74
CA ILE A 288 1.15 -5.47 -12.20
C ILE A 288 1.41 -6.48 -13.32
N LEU A 289 0.69 -6.39 -14.43
CA LEU A 289 0.85 -7.31 -15.57
C LEU A 289 2.22 -7.15 -16.23
N THR A 290 2.71 -5.92 -16.36
CA THR A 290 4.04 -5.64 -16.91
C THR A 290 5.14 -6.22 -16.00
N LEU A 291 5.06 -5.98 -14.69
CA LEU A 291 5.98 -6.57 -13.71
C LEU A 291 5.95 -8.11 -13.78
N ARG A 292 4.76 -8.70 -13.78
CA ARG A 292 4.59 -10.15 -13.89
C ARG A 292 5.24 -10.70 -15.15
N PHE A 293 4.96 -10.12 -16.32
CA PHE A 293 5.51 -10.56 -17.60
C PHE A 293 7.04 -10.46 -17.62
N MET A 294 7.59 -9.35 -17.14
CA MET A 294 9.05 -9.13 -17.10
C MET A 294 9.75 -10.11 -16.15
N LEU A 295 9.19 -10.35 -14.97
CA LEU A 295 9.75 -11.28 -13.99
C LEU A 295 9.67 -12.73 -14.48
N GLN A 296 8.54 -13.13 -15.10
CA GLN A 296 8.41 -14.45 -15.72
C GLN A 296 9.40 -14.64 -16.87
N ARG A 297 9.61 -13.62 -17.71
CA ARG A 297 10.60 -13.68 -18.81
C ARG A 297 12.02 -13.85 -18.27
N LYS A 298 12.36 -13.19 -17.16
CA LYS A 298 13.65 -13.36 -16.47
C LYS A 298 13.81 -14.75 -15.87
N ASN A 299 12.79 -15.26 -15.19
CA ASN A 299 12.80 -16.63 -14.66
C ASN A 299 12.99 -17.68 -15.76
N ARG A 300 12.31 -17.53 -16.91
CA ARG A 300 12.51 -18.42 -18.08
C ARG A 300 13.92 -18.31 -18.67
N LYS A 301 14.52 -17.11 -18.67
CA LYS A 301 15.91 -16.93 -19.12
C LYS A 301 16.88 -17.66 -18.18
N PHE A 302 16.66 -17.59 -16.86
CA PHE A 302 17.44 -18.34 -15.89
C PHE A 302 17.31 -19.86 -16.09
N GLU A 303 16.11 -20.38 -16.35
CA GLU A 303 15.91 -21.81 -16.65
C GLU A 303 16.55 -22.27 -17.96
N ARG A 304 16.76 -21.37 -18.93
CA ARG A 304 17.52 -21.67 -20.16
C ARG A 304 19.01 -21.68 -19.88
N LEU A 305 19.52 -20.65 -19.21
CA LEU A 305 20.92 -20.56 -18.79
C LEU A 305 21.33 -21.75 -17.91
N ALA A 306 20.45 -22.20 -17.01
CA ALA A 306 20.68 -23.36 -16.16
C ALA A 306 20.76 -24.69 -16.93
N ARG A 307 20.17 -24.75 -18.14
CA ARG A 307 20.25 -25.92 -19.01
C ARG A 307 21.45 -25.88 -19.96
N GLU A 308 21.85 -24.69 -20.39
CA GLU A 308 22.96 -24.48 -21.33
C GLU A 308 24.32 -24.51 -20.64
N ILE A 309 24.42 -23.99 -19.41
CA ILE A 309 25.68 -23.91 -18.67
C ILE A 309 25.79 -25.15 -17.77
N ASN A 310 26.68 -26.06 -18.15
CA ASN A 310 27.11 -27.15 -17.28
C ASN A 310 27.82 -26.50 -16.06
N LEU A 311 27.25 -26.67 -14.86
CA LEU A 311 27.67 -26.01 -13.61
C LEU A 311 29.18 -26.17 -13.27
N ASN A 312 29.88 -27.10 -13.96
CA ASN A 312 31.29 -27.38 -13.78
C ASN A 312 32.23 -26.31 -14.40
N HIS A 313 31.72 -25.38 -15.23
CA HIS A 313 32.54 -24.29 -15.79
C HIS A 313 32.30 -22.99 -15.00
N GLU A 314 32.99 -22.82 -13.87
CA GLU A 314 32.86 -21.63 -13.01
C GLU A 314 33.14 -20.31 -13.73
N SER A 315 34.03 -20.31 -14.73
CA SER A 315 34.34 -19.15 -15.57
C SER A 315 33.13 -18.68 -16.40
N ALA A 316 32.31 -19.61 -16.90
CA ALA A 316 31.09 -19.28 -17.64
C ALA A 316 30.02 -18.68 -16.72
N VAL A 317 29.97 -19.12 -15.46
CA VAL A 317 29.06 -18.54 -14.45
C VAL A 317 29.52 -17.13 -14.06
N GLN A 318 30.82 -16.90 -13.86
CA GLN A 318 31.35 -15.58 -13.47
C GLN A 318 31.20 -14.50 -14.56
N ALA A 319 31.06 -14.89 -15.84
CA ALA A 319 30.82 -13.95 -16.94
C ALA A 319 29.37 -13.45 -17.02
N LEU A 320 28.44 -14.07 -16.30
CA LEU A 320 27.02 -13.70 -16.31
C LEU A 320 26.71 -12.51 -15.38
N GLU A 321 25.62 -11.81 -15.68
CA GLU A 321 25.04 -10.75 -14.85
C GLU A 321 24.75 -11.27 -13.42
N GLU A 322 24.97 -10.47 -12.37
CA GLU A 322 24.87 -10.92 -10.96
C GLU A 322 23.56 -11.68 -10.64
N ASP A 323 22.43 -11.21 -11.17
CA ASP A 323 21.13 -11.85 -10.96
C ASP A 323 21.07 -13.26 -11.58
N ALA A 324 21.73 -13.47 -12.72
CA ALA A 324 21.84 -14.78 -13.38
C ALA A 324 22.83 -15.70 -12.67
N GLN A 325 23.93 -15.17 -12.14
CA GLN A 325 24.85 -15.94 -11.30
C GLN A 325 24.15 -16.48 -10.06
N ARG A 326 23.32 -15.66 -9.40
CA ARG A 326 22.54 -16.05 -8.23
C ARG A 326 21.47 -17.09 -8.56
N ALA A 327 20.82 -16.94 -9.70
CA ALA A 327 19.84 -17.93 -10.16
C ALA A 327 20.47 -19.32 -10.36
N LEU A 328 21.71 -19.36 -10.87
CA LEU A 328 22.46 -20.61 -11.10
C LEU A 328 23.06 -21.20 -9.82
N LYS A 329 23.69 -20.39 -8.97
CA LYS A 329 24.38 -20.88 -7.75
C LYS A 329 23.42 -21.21 -6.61
N ASN A 330 22.40 -20.39 -6.40
CA ASN A 330 21.54 -20.46 -5.21
C ASN A 330 20.09 -20.84 -5.56
N ASN A 331 19.84 -21.32 -6.79
CA ASN A 331 18.49 -21.62 -7.32
C ASN A 331 17.48 -20.46 -7.12
N PHE A 332 17.97 -19.21 -7.20
CA PHE A 332 17.16 -18.02 -6.98
C PHE A 332 16.15 -17.83 -8.13
N ARG A 333 14.89 -17.55 -7.77
CA ARG A 333 13.82 -17.23 -8.70
C ARG A 333 13.09 -15.97 -8.24
N TYR A 334 12.69 -15.11 -9.17
CA TYR A 334 11.83 -13.99 -8.82
C TYR A 334 10.45 -14.49 -8.44
N VAL A 335 9.92 -13.97 -7.33
CA VAL A 335 8.54 -14.14 -6.93
C VAL A 335 7.67 -13.35 -7.91
N THR A 336 6.99 -14.08 -8.80
CA THR A 336 6.20 -13.49 -9.88
C THR A 336 4.87 -12.96 -9.46
#